data_AF-A0A950CXA4-F1
#
_entry.id   AF-A0A950CXA4-F1
#
_cell.length_a   1.000
_cell.length_b   1.000
_cell.length_c   1.000
_cell.angle_alpha   90.00
_cell.angle_beta   90.00
_cell.angle_gamma   90.00
#
_symmetry.space_group_name_H-M   'P 1'
#
loop_
_entity.id
_entity.type
_entity.pdbx_description
1 polymer ?
#
loop_
_entity_poly.entity_id
_entity_poly.type
_entity_poly.pdbx_seq_one_letter_code
_entity_poly.pdbx_strand_id
1 'polypeptide(L)'
;ELIWLEVDTIIRRRSKGRRSLNDFCARFLGLGGDTPPKVVPYTFDDLVKVLDSVEHYDWANLFHERLMSKAPHAPLDGITGGGYRIEYGDVTNPYIRAEESSGRELNAWYSVGLAIADNVVSDVLVDSPAYKAGLGPGMRLVAVNGRAYTDELLRQAIRDAKGSGPAVELITENAGFFKVLKIEYHEGLKYPRLVREEKMADYIGDILKPLAKHTTIAEVAR
;
A
#
# COMPACT_ATOMS: atom_id res chain seq x y z
N GLU A 1 -9.65 2.31 1.51
CA GLU A 1 -8.81 1.91 2.66
C GLU A 1 -8.23 3.07 3.48
N LEU A 2 -7.26 3.86 2.99
CA LEU A 2 -6.53 4.82 3.86
C LEU A 2 -7.41 5.87 4.58
N ILE A 3 -8.48 6.35 3.93
CA ILE A 3 -9.43 7.29 4.56
C ILE A 3 -10.16 6.64 5.75
N TRP A 4 -10.58 5.38 5.62
CA TRP A 4 -11.26 4.67 6.71
C TRP A 4 -10.30 4.35 7.87
N LEU A 5 -9.03 4.08 7.57
CA LEU A 5 -7.99 3.96 8.60
C LEU A 5 -7.82 5.28 9.38
N GLU A 6 -7.84 6.43 8.69
CA GLU A 6 -7.83 7.74 9.34
C GLU A 6 -9.08 7.96 10.21
N VAL A 7 -10.28 7.63 9.71
CA VAL A 7 -11.52 7.69 10.50
C VAL A 7 -11.42 6.86 11.78
N ASP A 8 -11.03 5.58 11.67
CA ASP A 8 -10.94 4.70 12.83
C ASP A 8 -9.92 5.21 13.86
N THR A 9 -8.74 5.66 13.40
CA THR A 9 -7.71 6.19 14.30
C THR A 9 -8.11 7.52 14.95
N ILE A 10 -8.88 8.38 14.27
CA ILE A 10 -9.48 9.58 14.88
C ILE A 10 -10.46 9.16 16.00
N ILE A 11 -11.37 8.22 15.72
CA ILE A 11 -12.35 7.73 16.71
C ILE A 11 -11.62 7.16 17.93
N ARG A 12 -10.63 6.29 17.73
CA ARG A 12 -9.86 5.69 18.82
C ARG A 12 -9.09 6.74 19.62
N ARG A 13 -8.42 7.69 18.97
CA ARG A 13 -7.68 8.76 19.67
C ARG A 13 -8.59 9.62 20.53
N ARG A 14 -9.69 10.11 19.96
CA ARG A 14 -10.63 11.02 20.66
C ARG A 14 -11.39 10.31 21.79
N SER A 15 -11.78 9.07 21.56
CA SER A 15 -12.46 8.25 22.56
C SER A 15 -11.52 7.63 23.61
N LYS A 16 -10.20 7.75 23.44
CA LYS A 16 -9.17 7.02 24.22
C LYS A 16 -9.34 5.49 24.13
N GLY A 17 -9.60 4.99 22.92
CA GLY A 17 -9.74 3.57 22.58
C GLY A 17 -11.08 2.95 22.95
N ARG A 18 -12.03 3.74 23.47
CA ARG A 18 -13.36 3.24 23.90
C ARG A 18 -14.32 3.01 22.73
N ARG A 19 -14.06 3.66 21.59
CA ARG A 19 -14.86 3.58 20.38
C ARG A 19 -13.95 3.34 19.18
N SER A 20 -14.52 2.81 18.11
CA SER A 20 -13.85 2.47 16.86
C SER A 20 -14.81 2.56 15.67
N LEU A 21 -14.29 2.34 14.48
CA LEU A 21 -15.07 2.18 13.26
C LEU A 21 -16.02 0.97 13.34
N ASN A 22 -15.74 -0.03 14.19
CA ASN A 22 -16.68 -1.13 14.43
C ASN A 22 -17.98 -0.64 15.07
N ASP A 23 -17.92 0.35 15.97
CA ASP A 23 -19.11 0.96 16.56
C ASP A 23 -19.94 1.70 15.50
N PHE A 24 -19.27 2.34 14.54
CA PHE A 24 -19.92 2.91 13.37
C PHE A 24 -20.56 1.83 12.51
N CYS A 25 -19.82 0.79 12.11
CA CYS A 25 -20.34 -0.31 11.30
C CYS A 25 -21.56 -0.98 11.97
N ALA A 26 -21.50 -1.24 13.28
CA ALA A 26 -22.61 -1.82 14.02
C ALA A 26 -23.88 -0.94 13.99
N ARG A 27 -23.73 0.39 14.11
CA ARG A 27 -24.86 1.32 14.06
C ARG A 27 -25.39 1.53 12.64
N PHE A 28 -24.48 1.69 11.69
CA PHE A 28 -24.79 2.06 10.31
C PHE A 28 -25.31 0.87 9.50
N LEU A 29 -24.62 -0.28 9.59
CA LEU A 29 -24.96 -1.50 8.85
C LEU A 29 -25.93 -2.39 9.62
N GLY A 30 -25.90 -2.32 10.96
CA GLY A 30 -26.71 -3.21 11.79
C GLY A 30 -28.19 -2.87 11.84
N LEU A 31 -28.63 -1.67 11.47
CA LEU A 31 -30.06 -1.29 11.37
C LEU A 31 -30.95 -1.68 12.59
N GLY A 32 -30.35 -1.83 13.78
CA GLY A 32 -31.05 -2.26 15.00
C GLY A 32 -31.04 -3.77 15.28
N GLY A 33 -30.31 -4.60 14.51
CA GLY A 33 -30.11 -6.03 14.76
C GLY A 33 -30.16 -6.88 13.50
N ASP A 34 -30.38 -8.19 13.68
CA ASP A 34 -30.53 -9.12 12.56
C ASP A 34 -31.81 -8.81 11.79
N THR A 35 -31.65 -8.45 10.52
CA THR A 35 -32.76 -8.19 9.60
C THR A 35 -32.70 -9.15 8.42
N PRO A 36 -33.84 -9.52 7.80
CA PRO A 36 -33.84 -10.12 6.48
C PRO A 36 -33.10 -9.20 5.48
N PRO A 37 -32.56 -9.73 4.36
CA PRO A 37 -31.91 -8.91 3.34
C PRO A 37 -32.77 -7.71 2.95
N LYS A 38 -32.27 -6.51 3.25
CA LYS A 38 -32.99 -5.25 3.04
C LYS A 38 -32.09 -4.26 2.32
N VAL A 39 -32.60 -3.66 1.26
CA VAL A 39 -31.95 -2.52 0.61
C VAL A 39 -32.23 -1.28 1.43
N VAL A 40 -31.19 -0.68 1.99
CA VAL A 40 -31.28 0.58 2.75
C VAL A 40 -30.38 1.61 2.08
N PRO A 41 -30.96 2.53 1.29
CA PRO A 41 -30.19 3.64 0.73
C PRO A 41 -29.78 4.59 1.86
N TYR A 42 -28.67 5.29 1.65
CA TYR A 42 -28.19 6.33 2.56
C TYR A 42 -27.63 7.50 1.77
N THR A 43 -27.59 8.66 2.41
CA THR A 43 -26.97 9.88 1.89
C THR A 43 -25.61 10.11 2.57
N PHE A 44 -24.81 11.04 2.02
CA PHE A 44 -23.58 11.48 2.67
C PHE A 44 -23.86 12.05 4.08
N ASP A 45 -24.94 12.80 4.24
CA ASP A 45 -25.35 13.37 5.53
C ASP A 45 -25.72 12.28 6.54
N ASP A 46 -26.35 11.18 6.11
CA ASP A 46 -26.63 10.03 6.99
C ASP A 46 -25.32 9.41 7.50
N LEU A 47 -24.32 9.26 6.63
CA LEU A 47 -23.01 8.74 7.00
C LEU A 47 -22.30 9.65 8.03
N VAL A 48 -22.27 10.96 7.76
CA VAL A 48 -21.70 11.97 8.67
C VAL A 48 -22.42 11.96 10.02
N LYS A 49 -23.75 11.91 10.01
CA LYS A 49 -24.58 11.90 11.22
C LYS A 49 -24.32 10.67 12.09
N VAL A 50 -24.20 9.47 11.48
CA VAL A 50 -23.92 8.26 12.25
C VAL A 50 -22.49 8.28 12.81
N LEU A 51 -21.50 8.73 12.04
CA LEU A 51 -20.13 8.91 12.55
C LEU A 51 -20.08 9.90 13.72
N ASP A 52 -20.78 11.03 13.62
CA ASP A 52 -20.83 12.03 14.68
C ASP A 52 -21.47 11.48 15.97
N SER A 53 -22.48 10.62 15.82
CA SER A 53 -23.09 9.89 16.96
C SER A 53 -22.14 8.90 17.63
N VAL A 54 -21.15 8.37 16.89
CA VAL A 54 -20.09 7.53 17.44
C VAL A 54 -19.07 8.42 18.13
N GLU A 55 -18.48 9.40 17.45
CA GLU A 55 -17.51 10.33 18.02
C GLU A 55 -17.64 11.68 17.34
N HIS A 56 -17.79 12.75 18.15
CA HIS A 56 -17.97 14.09 17.60
C HIS A 56 -16.69 14.59 16.94
N TYR A 57 -16.77 14.91 15.64
CA TYR A 57 -15.68 15.40 14.80
C TYR A 57 -16.25 16.00 13.51
N ASP A 58 -15.49 16.85 12.82
CA ASP A 58 -15.91 17.43 11.54
C ASP A 58 -15.70 16.44 10.38
N TRP A 59 -16.55 15.40 10.37
CA TRP A 59 -16.49 14.31 9.39
C TRP A 59 -16.75 14.79 7.97
N ALA A 60 -17.67 15.75 7.81
CA ALA A 60 -18.01 16.30 6.50
C ALA A 60 -16.78 16.97 5.86
N ASN A 61 -16.08 17.84 6.61
CA ASN A 61 -14.88 18.49 6.11
C ASN A 61 -13.76 17.48 5.82
N LEU A 62 -13.54 16.50 6.71
CA LEU A 62 -12.53 15.45 6.49
C LEU A 62 -12.77 14.71 5.17
N PHE A 63 -13.99 14.23 4.92
CA PHE A 63 -14.27 13.51 3.67
C PHE A 63 -14.17 14.42 2.46
N HIS A 64 -14.65 15.67 2.52
CA HIS A 64 -14.50 16.60 1.40
C HIS A 64 -13.04 16.87 1.08
N GLU A 65 -12.19 17.12 2.09
CA GLU A 65 -10.76 17.31 1.89
C GLU A 65 -10.12 16.07 1.26
N ARG A 66 -10.38 14.88 1.79
CA ARG A 66 -9.76 13.65 1.32
C ARG A 66 -10.24 13.19 -0.05
N LEU A 67 -11.52 13.40 -0.37
CA LEU A 67 -12.11 12.98 -1.65
C LEU A 67 -11.86 13.98 -2.78
N MET A 68 -11.71 15.27 -2.48
CA MET A 68 -11.53 16.32 -3.50
C MET A 68 -10.06 16.73 -3.68
N SER A 69 -9.16 16.26 -2.82
CA SER A 69 -7.73 16.53 -2.94
C SER A 69 -7.14 15.91 -4.20
N LYS A 70 -6.24 16.66 -4.85
CA LYS A 70 -5.36 16.20 -5.93
C LYS A 70 -3.90 16.15 -5.48
N ALA A 71 -3.67 16.08 -4.16
CA ALA A 71 -2.32 16.04 -3.61
C ALA A 71 -1.56 14.84 -4.21
N PRO A 72 -0.27 15.02 -4.57
CA PRO A 72 0.51 13.97 -5.21
C PRO A 72 0.92 12.85 -4.25
N HIS A 73 0.67 13.01 -2.94
CA HIS A 73 1.01 12.02 -1.93
C HIS A 73 -0.25 11.35 -1.35
N ALA A 74 -0.10 10.10 -0.91
CA ALA A 74 -1.15 9.39 -0.21
C ALA A 74 -1.54 10.10 1.11
N PRO A 75 -2.80 9.98 1.56
CA PRO A 75 -3.20 10.43 2.89
C PRO A 75 -2.62 9.46 3.93
N LEU A 76 -1.56 9.89 4.63
CA LEU A 76 -0.84 9.07 5.61
C LEU A 76 -1.32 9.29 7.05
N ASP A 77 -2.29 10.17 7.27
CA ASP A 77 -2.72 10.58 8.60
C ASP A 77 -3.34 9.44 9.42
N GLY A 78 -3.94 8.45 8.76
CA GLY A 78 -4.37 7.21 9.41
C GLY A 78 -3.19 6.33 9.86
N ILE A 79 -2.09 6.30 9.11
CA ILE A 79 -0.89 5.52 9.49
C ILE A 79 -0.19 6.19 10.66
N THR A 80 0.06 7.51 10.55
CA THR A 80 0.73 8.30 11.61
C THR A 80 -0.14 8.40 12.85
N GLY A 81 -1.44 8.68 12.70
CA GLY A 81 -2.42 8.66 13.78
C GLY A 81 -2.57 7.28 14.43
N GLY A 82 -2.30 6.21 13.67
CA GLY A 82 -2.30 4.82 14.12
C GLY A 82 -1.05 4.39 14.89
N GLY A 83 -0.05 5.27 15.03
CA GLY A 83 1.20 4.98 15.73
C GLY A 83 2.29 4.37 14.84
N TYR A 84 2.25 4.60 13.53
CA TYR A 84 3.25 4.07 12.61
C TYR A 84 3.73 5.15 11.66
N ARG A 85 4.86 4.89 11.01
CA ARG A 85 5.30 5.64 9.83
C ARG A 85 5.79 4.71 8.75
N ILE A 86 5.86 5.23 7.53
CA ILE A 86 6.46 4.52 6.40
C ILE A 86 7.96 4.79 6.39
N GLU A 87 8.74 3.73 6.30
CA GLU A 87 10.16 3.77 5.94
C GLU A 87 10.41 2.98 4.66
N TYR A 88 11.53 3.27 4.01
CA TYR A 88 12.03 2.49 2.88
C TYR A 88 13.32 1.79 3.27
N GLY A 89 13.35 0.47 3.08
CA GLY A 89 14.55 -0.36 3.23
C GLY A 89 15.10 -0.84 1.90
N ASP A 90 16.34 -1.31 1.91
CA ASP A 90 17.01 -1.93 0.76
C ASP A 90 16.89 -3.47 0.72
N VAL A 91 16.27 -4.05 1.75
CA VAL A 91 16.00 -5.48 1.87
C VAL A 91 14.49 -5.73 1.80
N THR A 92 14.09 -6.74 1.02
CA THR A 92 12.70 -7.19 0.93
C THR A 92 12.16 -7.62 2.29
N ASN A 93 10.96 -7.17 2.64
CA ASN A 93 10.26 -7.62 3.85
C ASN A 93 9.44 -8.91 3.56
N PRO A 94 8.92 -9.61 4.59
CA PRO A 94 8.14 -10.83 4.41
C PRO A 94 6.90 -10.67 3.52
N TYR A 95 6.22 -9.51 3.58
CA TYR A 95 5.06 -9.23 2.74
C TYR A 95 5.45 -9.17 1.26
N ILE A 96 6.48 -8.40 0.91
CA ILE A 96 6.99 -8.29 -0.47
C ILE A 96 7.47 -9.66 -0.97
N ARG A 97 8.21 -10.43 -0.16
CA ARG A 97 8.63 -11.78 -0.56
C ARG A 97 7.44 -12.70 -0.84
N ALA A 98 6.38 -12.63 -0.04
CA ALA A 98 5.18 -13.42 -0.25
C ALA A 98 4.44 -12.99 -1.53
N GLU A 99 4.28 -11.68 -1.74
CA GLU A 99 3.68 -11.12 -2.95
C GLU A 99 4.42 -11.60 -4.20
N GLU A 100 5.73 -11.38 -4.28
CA GLU A 100 6.54 -11.73 -5.45
C GLU A 100 6.57 -13.25 -5.69
N SER A 101 6.57 -14.06 -4.63
CA SER A 101 6.50 -15.53 -4.74
C SER A 101 5.18 -16.05 -5.30
N SER A 102 4.07 -15.35 -5.01
CA SER A 102 2.72 -15.74 -5.45
C SER A 102 2.36 -15.17 -6.82
N GLY A 103 2.82 -13.96 -7.14
CA GLY A 103 2.55 -13.27 -8.40
C GLY A 103 3.55 -13.58 -9.53
N ARG A 104 4.75 -14.11 -9.22
CA ARG A 104 5.89 -14.20 -10.17
C ARG A 104 6.19 -12.86 -10.84
N GLU A 105 6.06 -11.79 -10.07
CA GLU A 105 6.28 -10.42 -10.50
C GLU A 105 7.36 -9.80 -9.62
N LEU A 106 8.38 -9.19 -10.23
CA LEU A 106 9.32 -8.34 -9.52
C LEU A 106 8.72 -6.94 -9.42
N ASN A 107 8.61 -6.43 -8.19
CA ASN A 107 8.07 -5.11 -7.93
C ASN A 107 9.20 -4.11 -7.55
N ALA A 108 9.61 -3.29 -8.50
CA ALA A 108 10.58 -2.20 -8.31
C ALA A 108 9.91 -0.82 -8.34
N TRP A 109 8.62 -0.74 -8.02
CA TRP A 109 7.80 0.47 -8.12
C TRP A 109 8.35 1.65 -7.32
N TYR A 110 8.80 1.41 -6.09
CA TYR A 110 9.39 2.45 -5.23
C TYR A 110 10.87 2.70 -5.51
N SER A 111 11.50 1.86 -6.33
CA SER A 111 12.89 2.02 -6.75
C SER A 111 12.96 2.75 -8.09
N VAL A 112 13.05 2.02 -9.19
CA VAL A 112 13.14 2.59 -10.55
C VAL A 112 11.77 2.90 -11.17
N GLY A 113 10.65 2.50 -10.54
CA GLY A 113 9.30 2.79 -11.02
C GLY A 113 8.78 1.79 -12.05
N LEU A 114 9.05 0.51 -11.85
CA LEU A 114 8.79 -0.55 -12.82
C LEU A 114 8.27 -1.81 -12.12
N ALA A 115 7.32 -2.50 -12.75
CA ALA A 115 6.91 -3.86 -12.41
C ALA A 115 7.16 -4.80 -13.60
N ILE A 116 7.59 -6.04 -13.33
CA ILE A 116 7.99 -7.01 -14.35
C ILE A 116 7.42 -8.39 -14.02
N ALA A 117 6.69 -8.98 -14.97
CA ALA A 117 6.20 -10.34 -14.90
C ALA A 117 6.70 -11.13 -16.12
N ASP A 118 7.24 -12.34 -15.90
CA ASP A 118 7.77 -13.21 -16.95
C ASP A 118 8.75 -12.50 -17.92
N ASN A 119 9.66 -11.70 -17.36
CA ASN A 119 10.63 -10.84 -18.07
C ASN A 119 10.00 -9.75 -18.96
N VAL A 120 8.70 -9.49 -18.85
CA VAL A 120 7.98 -8.44 -19.57
C VAL A 120 7.59 -7.35 -18.59
N VAL A 121 7.81 -6.10 -18.99
CA VAL A 121 7.35 -4.92 -18.25
C VAL A 121 5.83 -4.96 -18.17
N SER A 122 5.28 -5.19 -16.98
CA SER A 122 3.83 -5.22 -16.74
C SER A 122 3.28 -3.81 -16.60
N ASP A 123 3.99 -2.94 -15.89
CA ASP A 123 3.58 -1.55 -15.68
C ASP A 123 4.79 -0.64 -15.37
N VAL A 124 4.65 0.66 -15.68
CA VAL A 124 5.68 1.69 -15.49
C VAL A 124 5.04 2.91 -14.84
N LEU A 125 5.58 3.32 -13.70
CA LEU A 125 5.15 4.52 -13.00
C LEU A 125 5.48 5.76 -13.84
N VAL A 126 4.47 6.56 -14.18
CA VAL A 126 4.64 7.81 -14.94
C VAL A 126 5.63 8.74 -14.20
N ASP A 127 6.49 9.42 -14.97
CA ASP A 127 7.55 10.31 -14.48
C ASP A 127 8.64 9.67 -13.61
N SER A 128 8.61 8.34 -13.44
CA SER A 128 9.66 7.59 -12.77
C SER A 128 10.98 7.52 -13.57
N PRO A 129 12.08 7.07 -12.95
CA PRO A 129 13.33 6.82 -13.66
C PRO A 129 13.17 5.86 -14.86
N ALA A 130 12.41 4.78 -14.70
CA ALA A 130 12.13 3.84 -15.79
C ALA A 130 11.35 4.48 -16.94
N TYR A 131 10.32 5.29 -16.62
CA TYR A 131 9.55 6.05 -17.61
C TYR A 131 10.44 7.00 -18.41
N LYS A 132 11.29 7.77 -17.72
CA LYS A 132 12.22 8.73 -18.36
C LYS A 132 13.26 8.03 -19.24
N ALA A 133 13.63 6.79 -18.91
CA ALA A 133 14.50 5.96 -19.75
C ALA A 133 13.79 5.42 -21.02
N GLY A 134 12.47 5.59 -21.13
CA GLY A 134 11.67 5.14 -22.28
C GLY A 134 11.14 3.72 -22.16
N LEU A 135 11.13 3.13 -20.96
CA LEU A 135 10.45 1.86 -20.71
C LEU A 135 8.93 2.06 -20.75
N GLY A 136 8.22 1.04 -21.24
CA GLY A 136 6.77 1.00 -21.24
C GLY A 136 6.23 -0.42 -21.12
N PRO A 137 4.95 -0.58 -20.76
CA PRO A 137 4.26 -1.87 -20.70
C PRO A 137 4.41 -2.67 -22.00
N GLY A 138 4.62 -3.99 -21.86
CA GLY A 138 4.77 -4.92 -22.97
C GLY A 138 6.20 -5.06 -23.52
N MET A 139 7.13 -4.18 -23.13
CA MET A 139 8.55 -4.37 -23.49
C MET A 139 9.13 -5.57 -22.75
N ARG A 140 9.89 -6.41 -23.45
CA ARG A 140 10.60 -7.53 -22.84
C ARG A 140 12.00 -7.11 -22.41
N LEU A 141 12.39 -7.44 -21.19
CA LEU A 141 13.76 -7.28 -20.70
C LEU A 141 14.59 -8.49 -21.14
N VAL A 142 15.62 -8.24 -21.93
CA VAL A 142 16.49 -9.26 -22.53
C VAL A 142 17.79 -9.37 -21.74
N ALA A 143 18.36 -8.23 -21.34
CA ALA A 143 19.61 -8.19 -20.59
C ALA A 143 19.65 -7.01 -19.60
N VAL A 144 20.45 -7.17 -18.54
CA VAL A 144 20.84 -6.14 -17.57
C VAL A 144 22.36 -6.07 -17.53
N ASN A 145 22.95 -4.88 -17.71
CA ASN A 145 24.39 -4.64 -17.68
C ASN A 145 25.20 -5.68 -18.50
N GLY A 146 24.72 -5.96 -19.72
CA GLY A 146 25.37 -6.90 -20.65
C GLY A 146 25.18 -8.39 -20.35
N ARG A 147 24.37 -8.76 -19.36
CA ARG A 147 24.07 -10.16 -19.00
C ARG A 147 22.59 -10.48 -19.21
N ALA A 148 22.27 -11.71 -19.63
CA ALA A 148 20.89 -12.15 -19.81
C ALA A 148 20.05 -11.85 -18.56
N TYR A 149 18.85 -11.32 -18.77
CA TYR A 149 18.00 -10.80 -17.69
C TYR A 149 17.66 -11.89 -16.67
N THR A 150 17.79 -11.53 -15.39
CA THR A 150 17.12 -12.19 -14.27
C THR A 150 16.70 -11.12 -13.26
N ASP A 151 15.67 -11.42 -12.49
CA ASP A 151 15.18 -10.55 -11.41
C ASP A 151 16.29 -10.16 -10.42
N GLU A 152 17.15 -11.13 -10.05
CA GLU A 152 18.26 -10.86 -9.14
C GLU A 152 19.33 -9.98 -9.77
N LEU A 153 19.59 -10.11 -11.08
CA LEU A 153 20.54 -9.23 -11.76
C LEU A 153 20.02 -7.79 -11.86
N LEU A 154 18.71 -7.60 -12.08
CA LEU A 154 18.12 -6.27 -12.03
C LEU A 154 18.25 -5.66 -10.62
N ARG A 155 17.94 -6.43 -9.57
CA ARG A 155 18.12 -5.98 -8.18
C ARG A 155 19.57 -5.62 -7.89
N GLN A 156 20.51 -6.46 -8.30
CA GLN A 156 21.92 -6.20 -8.09
C GLN A 156 22.37 -4.94 -8.83
N ALA A 157 21.94 -4.75 -10.08
CA ALA A 157 22.25 -3.53 -10.83
C ALA A 157 21.72 -2.27 -10.12
N ILE A 158 20.51 -2.32 -9.55
CA ILE A 158 19.94 -1.21 -8.78
C ILE A 158 20.74 -0.97 -7.48
N ARG A 159 21.21 -2.02 -6.79
CA ARG A 159 22.08 -1.88 -5.61
C ARG A 159 23.41 -1.23 -5.98
N ASP A 160 24.04 -1.71 -7.06
CA ASP A 160 25.34 -1.25 -7.53
C ASP A 160 25.30 0.19 -8.03
N ALA A 161 24.16 0.63 -8.59
CA ALA A 161 23.96 2.00 -9.05
C ALA A 161 23.91 3.01 -7.88
N LYS A 162 23.67 2.59 -6.64
CA LYS A 162 23.47 3.50 -5.49
C LYS A 162 24.65 4.46 -5.30
N GLY A 163 24.36 5.72 -5.02
CA GLY A 163 25.37 6.76 -4.81
C GLY A 163 26.02 7.20 -6.12
N SER A 164 27.29 6.84 -6.32
CA SER A 164 28.05 7.18 -7.55
C SER A 164 28.30 5.96 -8.44
N GLY A 165 27.49 4.92 -8.29
CA GLY A 165 27.55 3.72 -9.12
C GLY A 165 27.11 3.97 -10.57
N PRO A 166 27.33 3.00 -11.47
CA PRO A 166 26.93 3.12 -12.87
C PRO A 166 25.40 3.10 -13.02
N ALA A 167 24.88 3.79 -14.04
CA ALA A 167 23.48 3.67 -14.43
C ALA A 167 23.12 2.22 -14.80
N VAL A 168 21.85 1.84 -14.57
CA VAL A 168 21.36 0.51 -14.94
C VAL A 168 21.12 0.48 -16.45
N GLU A 169 21.86 -0.35 -17.16
CA GLU A 169 21.69 -0.55 -18.60
C GLU A 169 20.81 -1.77 -18.87
N LEU A 170 19.78 -1.58 -19.68
CA LEU A 170 18.84 -2.63 -20.07
C LEU A 170 18.84 -2.81 -21.58
N ILE A 171 18.90 -4.05 -22.05
CA ILE A 171 18.52 -4.38 -23.42
C ILE A 171 17.06 -4.81 -23.38
N THR A 172 16.25 -4.08 -24.13
CA THR A 172 14.80 -4.31 -24.25
C THR A 172 14.46 -4.78 -25.65
N GLU A 173 13.43 -5.59 -25.78
CA GLU A 173 12.80 -5.96 -27.05
C GLU A 173 11.35 -5.46 -27.06
N ASN A 174 10.94 -4.87 -28.17
CA ASN A 174 9.57 -4.45 -28.40
C ASN A 174 9.21 -4.62 -29.88
N ALA A 175 8.23 -5.49 -30.18
CA ALA A 175 7.78 -5.78 -31.53
C ALA A 175 8.92 -6.16 -32.51
N GLY A 176 9.91 -6.92 -32.03
CA GLY A 176 11.08 -7.37 -32.77
C GLY A 176 12.24 -6.37 -32.80
N PHE A 177 12.08 -5.17 -32.25
CA PHE A 177 13.14 -4.17 -32.19
C PHE A 177 13.85 -4.21 -30.85
N PHE A 178 15.17 -4.24 -30.89
CA PHE A 178 16.00 -4.20 -29.69
C PHE A 178 16.50 -2.78 -29.43
N LYS A 179 16.48 -2.35 -28.17
CA LYS A 179 17.01 -1.05 -27.73
C LYS A 179 17.83 -1.20 -26.45
N VAL A 180 18.92 -0.45 -26.38
CA VAL A 180 19.66 -0.24 -25.14
C VAL A 180 19.09 1.00 -24.46
N LEU A 181 18.55 0.83 -23.26
CA LEU A 181 18.02 1.90 -22.42
C LEU A 181 18.87 2.03 -21.17
N LYS A 182 19.04 3.26 -20.66
CA LYS A 182 19.79 3.53 -19.43
C LYS A 182 18.86 4.20 -18.42
N ILE A 183 18.77 3.61 -17.24
CA ILE A 183 18.04 4.18 -16.12
C ILE A 183 19.04 4.92 -15.22
N GLU A 184 19.00 6.24 -15.25
CA GLU A 184 19.75 7.11 -14.36
C GLU A 184 19.05 7.13 -12.98
N TYR A 185 19.46 6.23 -12.09
CA TYR A 185 18.89 6.06 -10.75
C TYR A 185 19.95 5.63 -9.75
N HIS A 186 20.08 6.38 -8.65
CA HIS A 186 21.17 6.22 -7.68
C HIS A 186 20.71 6.12 -6.21
N GLU A 187 19.42 5.94 -5.95
CA GLU A 187 18.93 5.85 -4.56
C GLU A 187 18.95 4.41 -3.99
N GLY A 188 19.22 3.42 -4.84
CA GLY A 188 19.27 1.99 -4.47
C GLY A 188 17.89 1.36 -4.32
N LEU A 189 17.83 0.10 -3.86
CA LEU A 189 16.54 -0.57 -3.65
C LEU A 189 15.73 0.11 -2.54
N LYS A 190 14.43 0.25 -2.78
CA LYS A 190 13.44 0.82 -1.86
C LYS A 190 12.25 -0.12 -1.73
N TYR A 191 12.07 -0.66 -0.54
CA TYR A 191 10.94 -1.47 -0.13
C TYR A 191 10.22 -0.78 1.03
N PRO A 192 8.94 -0.40 0.87
CA PRO A 192 8.19 0.27 1.93
C PRO A 192 7.96 -0.70 3.09
N ARG A 193 7.98 -0.17 4.31
CA ARG A 193 7.64 -0.89 5.54
C ARG A 193 7.01 0.06 6.54
N LEU A 194 6.08 -0.47 7.32
CA LEU A 194 5.55 0.22 8.48
C LEU A 194 6.49 0.02 9.66
N VAL A 195 6.84 1.12 10.32
CA VAL A 195 7.69 1.14 11.52
C VAL A 195 6.91 1.75 12.66
N ARG A 196 6.96 1.07 13.82
CA ARG A 196 6.22 1.46 15.01
C ARG A 196 6.81 2.73 15.63
N GLU A 197 5.95 3.65 16.01
CA GLU A 197 6.28 4.83 16.82
C GLU A 197 6.04 4.53 18.31
N GLU A 198 7.04 4.02 19.02
CA GLU A 198 6.94 3.49 20.40
C GLU A 198 6.27 4.44 21.41
N LYS A 199 6.32 5.76 21.18
CA LYS A 199 5.71 6.78 22.05
C LYS A 199 4.22 7.00 21.80
N MET A 200 3.67 6.44 20.74
CA MET A 200 2.25 6.55 20.38
C MET A 200 1.49 5.28 20.78
N ALA A 201 0.16 5.30 20.80
CA ALA A 201 -0.65 4.09 20.96
C ALA A 201 -0.60 3.24 19.68
N ASP A 202 -0.69 1.91 19.83
CA ASP A 202 -0.67 0.95 18.72
C ASP A 202 -2.08 0.69 18.18
N TYR A 203 -2.66 1.64 17.46
CA TYR A 203 -4.01 1.47 16.95
C TYR A 203 -4.08 0.56 15.73
N ILE A 204 -3.04 0.50 14.88
CA ILE A 204 -3.05 -0.46 13.75
C ILE A 204 -3.02 -1.90 14.29
N GLY A 205 -2.20 -2.17 15.32
CA GLY A 205 -2.22 -3.45 16.02
C GLY A 205 -3.59 -3.76 16.62
N ASP A 206 -4.28 -2.77 17.19
CA ASP A 206 -5.65 -2.96 17.71
C ASP A 206 -6.69 -3.22 16.60
N ILE A 207 -6.55 -2.60 15.43
CA ILE A 207 -7.45 -2.79 14.27
C ILE A 207 -7.32 -4.21 13.70
N LEU A 208 -6.08 -4.72 13.63
CA LEU A 208 -5.80 -6.03 13.05
C LEU A 208 -6.16 -7.20 13.97
N LYS A 209 -6.50 -6.93 15.25
CA LYS A 209 -6.91 -7.99 16.17
C LYS A 209 -8.23 -8.62 15.71
N PRO A 210 -8.32 -9.96 15.63
CA PRO A 210 -9.57 -10.63 15.31
C PRO A 210 -10.61 -10.35 16.39
N LEU A 211 -11.84 -10.05 15.95
CA LEU A 211 -12.99 -9.86 16.85
C LEU A 211 -13.59 -11.18 17.31
N ALA A 212 -13.45 -12.24 16.51
CA ALA A 212 -13.87 -13.58 16.88
C ALA A 212 -12.86 -14.18 17.87
N LYS A 213 -13.38 -14.80 18.92
CA LYS A 213 -12.55 -15.68 19.76
C LYS A 213 -12.22 -16.92 18.94
N HIS A 214 -10.94 -17.26 18.86
CA HIS A 214 -10.54 -18.52 18.27
C HIS A 214 -10.93 -19.66 19.24
N THR A 215 -12.14 -20.18 19.12
CA THR A 215 -12.55 -21.36 19.88
C THR A 215 -11.72 -22.55 19.42
N THR A 216 -10.96 -23.14 20.33
CA THR A 216 -10.19 -24.34 20.00
C THR A 216 -11.14 -25.53 19.87
N ILE A 217 -10.79 -26.53 19.05
CA ILE A 217 -11.62 -27.74 18.85
C ILE A 217 -11.97 -28.41 20.20
N ALA A 218 -11.11 -28.28 21.21
CA ALA A 218 -11.33 -28.80 22.55
C ALA A 218 -12.50 -28.13 23.32
N GLU A 219 -12.85 -26.88 22.98
CA GLU A 219 -13.93 -26.13 23.63
C GLU A 219 -15.30 -26.38 22.98
N VAL A 220 -15.34 -26.87 21.74
CA VAL A 220 -16.57 -27.25 21.03
C VAL A 220 -17.04 -28.66 21.43
N ALA A 221 -16.15 -29.48 22.00
CA ALA A 221 -16.41 -30.87 22.38
C ALA A 221 -16.92 -31.05 23.83
N ARG A 222 -17.32 -29.97 24.51
CA ARG A 222 -17.99 -29.98 25.82
C ARG A 222 -19.38 -29.40 25.70
#